data_AF-A0A2D5EJE4-F1
#
_entry.id   AF-A0A2D5EJE4-F1
#
_cell.length_a   1.000
_cell.length_b   1.000
_cell.length_c   1.000
_cell.angle_alpha   90.00
_cell.angle_beta   90.00
_cell.angle_gamma   90.00
#
_symmetry.space_group_name_H-M   'P 1'
#
loop_
_entity.id
_entity.type
_entity.pdbx_description
1 polymer ?
#
loop_
_entity_poly.entity_id
_entity_poly.type
_entity_poly.pdbx_seq_one_letter_code
_entity_poly.pdbx_strand_id
1 'polypeptide(L)' 'MLLWLTEILSQYFSSLTVFQYLTLRAILGVMTALGISLLLGPWMIRKLNQLQIGQSVRDDGPQSHLSKS' A
#
# COMPACT_ATOMS: atom_id res chain seq x y z
N MET A 1 -17.29 -6.04 -2.90
CA MET A 1 -18.01 -5.77 -4.16
C MET A 1 -17.51 -6.61 -5.33
N LEU A 2 -16.19 -6.69 -5.61
CA LEU A 2 -15.66 -7.51 -6.72
C LEU A 2 -16.01 -9.00 -6.65
N LEU A 3 -16.15 -9.56 -5.44
CA LEU A 3 -16.48 -10.98 -5.24
C LEU A 3 -17.84 -11.35 -5.83
N TRP A 4 -18.86 -10.52 -5.60
CA TRP A 4 -20.21 -10.72 -6.13
C TRP A 4 -20.22 -10.74 -7.67
N LEU A 5 -19.45 -9.85 -8.30
CA LEU A 5 -19.30 -9.83 -9.75
C LEU A 5 -18.63 -11.12 -10.27
N THR A 6 -17.54 -11.56 -9.63
CA THR A 6 -16.85 -12.80 -10.02
C THR A 6 -17.71 -14.04 -9.82
N GLU A 7 -18.63 -14.01 -8.86
CA GLU A 7 -19.56 -15.11 -8.58
C GLU A 7 -20.59 -15.26 -9.71
N ILE A 8 -21.21 -14.16 -10.16
CA ILE A 8 -22.12 -14.19 -11.32
C ILE A 8 -21.39 -14.69 -12.57
N LEU A 9 -20.18 -14.18 -12.79
CA LEU A 9 -19.40 -14.48 -13.99
C LEU A 9 -18.82 -15.91 -13.98
N SER A 10 -18.63 -16.51 -12.80
CA SER A 10 -18.18 -17.89 -12.65
C SER A 10 -19.17 -18.92 -13.21
N GLN A 11 -20.45 -18.55 -13.36
CA GLN A 11 -21.46 -19.39 -14.03
C GLN A 11 -21.17 -19.57 -15.53
N TYR A 12 -20.49 -18.61 -16.15
CA TYR A 12 -20.14 -18.63 -17.57
C TYR A 12 -18.68 -19.06 -17.79
N PHE A 13 -17.80 -18.76 -16.85
CA PHE A 13 -16.38 -19.08 -16.91
C PHE A 13 -15.92 -19.78 -15.63
N SER A 14 -15.80 -21.11 -15.67
CA SER A 14 -15.40 -21.93 -14.52
C SER A 14 -14.07 -21.49 -13.89
N SER A 15 -13.13 -20.97 -14.69
CA SER A 15 -11.84 -20.45 -14.20
C SER A 15 -11.98 -19.30 -13.20
N LEU A 16 -13.09 -18.54 -13.20
CA LEU A 16 -13.29 -17.43 -12.27
C LEU A 16 -13.65 -17.87 -10.85
N THR A 17 -13.93 -19.17 -10.65
CA THR A 17 -14.17 -19.75 -9.32
C THR A 17 -12.97 -19.60 -8.39
N VAL A 18 -11.75 -19.45 -8.94
CA VAL A 18 -10.53 -19.23 -8.14
C VAL A 18 -10.61 -17.99 -7.24
N PHE A 19 -11.36 -16.97 -7.66
CA PHE A 19 -11.58 -15.76 -6.86
C PHE A 19 -12.42 -16.00 -5.60
N GLN A 20 -13.10 -17.14 -5.49
CA GLN A 20 -13.81 -17.54 -4.27
C GLN A 20 -12.84 -18.03 -3.18
N TYR A 21 -11.62 -18.47 -3.51
CA TYR A 21 -10.62 -18.86 -2.52
C TYR A 21 -10.18 -17.65 -1.67
N LEU A 22 -10.30 -17.78 -0.35
CA LEU A 22 -9.93 -16.73 0.60
C LEU A 22 -8.44 -16.39 0.52
N THR A 23 -7.59 -17.41 0.41
CA THR A 23 -6.12 -17.27 0.32
C THR A 23 -5.70 -16.49 -0.92
N LEU A 24 -6.27 -16.79 -2.09
CA LEU A 24 -6.00 -16.05 -3.32
C LEU A 24 -6.38 -14.58 -3.17
N ARG A 25 -7.58 -14.30 -2.66
CA ARG A 25 -8.05 -12.92 -2.42
C ARG A 25 -7.14 -12.16 -1.46
N ALA A 26 -6.70 -12.82 -0.39
CA ALA A 26 -5.79 -12.22 0.58
C ALA A 26 -4.45 -11.83 -0.08
N ILE A 27 -3.84 -12.76 -0.84
CA ILE A 27 -2.55 -12.50 -1.52
C ILE A 27 -2.70 -11.37 -2.55
N LEU A 28 -3.74 -11.41 -3.39
CA LEU A 28 -3.99 -10.34 -4.36
C LEU A 28 -4.22 -8.99 -3.67
N GLY A 29 -4.91 -8.97 -2.54
CA GLY A 29 -5.10 -7.77 -1.72
C GLY A 29 -3.79 -7.21 -1.19
N VAL A 30 -2.93 -8.07 -0.62
CA VAL A 30 -1.60 -7.67 -0.12
C VAL A 30 -0.73 -7.15 -1.25
N MET A 31 -0.67 -7.84 -2.39
CA MET A 31 0.12 -7.41 -3.55
C MET A 31 -0.37 -6.07 -4.10
N THR A 32 -1.68 -5.87 -4.16
CA THR A 32 -2.28 -4.60 -4.60
C THR A 32 -1.94 -3.47 -3.64
N ALA A 33 -2.09 -3.70 -2.33
CA ALA A 33 -1.76 -2.71 -1.31
C ALA A 33 -0.26 -2.35 -1.33
N LEU A 34 0.62 -3.34 -1.48
CA LEU A 34 2.05 -3.13 -1.62
C LEU A 34 2.38 -2.32 -2.88
N GLY A 35 1.81 -2.68 -4.03
CA GLY A 35 1.99 -1.94 -5.27
C GLY A 35 1.57 -0.48 -5.15
N ILE A 36 0.38 -0.24 -4.57
CA ILE A 36 -0.11 1.13 -4.31
C ILE A 36 0.83 1.88 -3.36
N SER A 37 1.28 1.24 -2.27
CA SER A 37 2.19 1.84 -1.30
C SER A 37 3.54 2.23 -1.92
N LEU A 38 4.12 1.36 -2.76
CA LEU A 38 5.40 1.64 -3.42
C LEU A 38 5.27 2.74 -4.47
N LEU A 39 4.14 2.80 -5.20
CA LEU A 39 3.92 3.82 -6.24
C LEU A 39 3.53 5.19 -5.65
N LEU A 40 2.60 5.22 -4.70
CA LEU A 40 2.10 6.47 -4.12
C LEU A 40 2.91 6.94 -2.90
N GLY A 41 3.64 6.05 -2.25
CA GLY A 41 4.44 6.34 -1.06
C GLY A 41 5.41 7.51 -1.25
N PRO A 42 6.26 7.53 -2.31
CA PRO A 42 7.19 8.63 -2.53
C PRO A 42 6.49 9.97 -2.75
N TRP A 43 5.37 9.97 -3.48
CA TRP A 43 4.57 11.18 -3.69
C TRP A 43 3.94 11.68 -2.39
N MET A 44 3.38 10.76 -1.58
CA MET A 44 2.78 11.09 -0.30
C MET A 44 3.81 11.64 0.69
N ILE A 45 5.00 11.02 0.79
CA ILE A 45 6.09 11.48 1.65
C ILE A 45 6.51 12.92 1.27
N ARG A 46 6.69 13.19 -0.04
CA ARG A 46 7.03 14.53 -0.52
C ARG A 46 5.94 15.54 -0.17
N LYS A 47 4.67 15.17 -0.32
CA LYS A 47 3.54 16.04 -0.01
C LYS A 47 3.44 16.36 1.48
N LEU A 48 3.62 15.36 2.33
CA LEU A 48 3.61 15.54 3.79
C LEU A 48 4.79 16.42 4.26
N ASN A 49 5.97 16.23 3.68
CA ASN A 49 7.14 17.08 3.93
C ASN A 49 6.87 18.55 3.53
N GLN A 50 6.29 18.79 2.34
CA GLN A 50 5.91 20.13 1.89
C GLN A 50 4.88 20.81 2.80
N LEU A 51 3.95 20.05 3.36
CA LEU A 51 2.95 20.55 4.29
C LEU A 51 3.51 20.80 5.70
N GLN A 52 4.83 20.62 5.89
CA GLN A 52 5.50 20.66 7.18
C GLN A 52 4.84 19.75 8.22
N ILE A 53 4.18 18.68 7.77
CA ILE A 53 3.76 17.54 8.60
C ILE A 53 5.00 16.66 8.75
N GLY A 54 6.05 17.26 9.31
CA GLY A 54 7.31 16.63 9.65
C GLY A 54 7.48 16.69 11.15
N GLN A 55 8.11 15.66 11.73
CA GLN A 55 8.51 15.72 13.13
C GLN A 55 9.28 17.02 13.39
N SER A 56 9.01 17.71 14.50
CA SER A 56 9.95 18.71 14.98
C SER A 56 11.27 18.00 15.21
N VAL A 57 12.27 18.31 14.37
CA VAL A 57 13.64 17.89 14.63
C VAL A 57 14.01 18.59 15.93
N ARG A 58 14.07 17.82 17.01
CA ARG A 58 14.41 18.31 18.33
C ARG A 58 15.92 18.46 18.38
N ASP A 59 16.40 19.67 18.63
CA ASP A 59 17.84 20.00 18.70
C ASP A 59 18.56 19.36 19.90
N ASP A 60 17.85 18.60 20.74
CA ASP A 60 18.35 17.98 21.97
C ASP A 60 19.23 16.72 21.72
N GLY A 61 19.60 16.44 20.47
CA GLY A 61 20.44 15.28 20.08
C GLY A 61 21.95 15.61 20.01
N PRO A 62 22.85 14.65 20.28
CA PRO A 62 24.29 14.87 20.17
C PRO A 62 24.72 15.21 18.73
N GLN A 63 25.52 16.27 18.56
CA GLN A 63 25.94 16.83 17.26
C GLN A 63 26.68 15.85 16.33
N SER A 64 27.17 14.72 16.85
CA SER A 64 27.80 13.66 16.06
C SER A 64 26.84 12.97 15.07
N HIS A 65 25.53 13.12 15.25
CA HIS A 65 24.51 12.53 14.37
C HIS A 65 24.01 13.48 13.26
N LEU A 66 24.41 14.76 13.26
CA LEU A 66 24.01 15.74 12.24
C LEU A 66 24.95 15.78 11.02
N SER A 67 26.07 15.04 11.04
CA SER A 67 27.16 15.19 10.08
C SER A 67 27.27 14.08 9.03
N LYS A 68 26.25 13.23 8.84
CA LYS A 68 26.29 12.19 7.80
C LYS A 68 25.38 12.52 6.62
N SER A 69 26.02 13.13 5.61
CA SER A 69 25.56 13.37 4.24
C SER A 69 25.15 12.10 3.51
#